data_AF-A0A956DEK0-F1
#
_entry.id   AF-A0A956DEK0-F1
#
_cell.length_a   1.000
_cell.length_b   1.000
_cell.length_c   1.000
_cell.angle_alpha   90.00
_cell.angle_beta   90.00
_cell.angle_gamma   90.00
#
_symmetry.space_group_name_H-M   'P 1'
#
loop_
_entity.id
_entity.type
_entity.pdbx_description
1 polymer ?
#
loop_
_entity_poly.entity_id
_entity_poly.type
_entity_poly.pdbx_seq_one_letter_code
_entity_poly.pdbx_strand_id
1 'polypeptide(L)'
;MLPLPSRHGVIAFLGLVSMLVVGLAFESSAAIGLAGAGFVGLGAALAATLPAGRRLRHQRLEFAWWLDHGTGVAAGSVVPGTPFEVRCFLRHRGSDDLHVASLEPLVPPEVKADSTPSFVVPGRSRTELRIRLMAPAIGRVVLHGLAVRLRGPLGLFETPLYFPNPLVIKVLPRSAAGAEVARSAMPRGSAMERSGKTRVRRRGGGTELHELRDLVPGDPFKSIAWKASARRG
;
A
#
# COMPACT_ATOMS: atom_id res chain seq x y z
N MET A 1 -8.18 21.34 -4.19
CA MET A 1 -6.73 21.16 -3.96
C MET A 1 -6.08 22.32 -4.67
N LEU A 2 -5.41 23.18 -3.93
CA LEU A 2 -4.73 24.33 -4.52
C LEU A 2 -3.43 23.80 -5.16
N PRO A 3 -3.14 24.15 -6.42
CA PRO A 3 -1.87 23.83 -7.03
C PRO A 3 -0.74 24.56 -6.29
N LEU A 4 0.38 23.87 -6.12
CA LEU A 4 1.59 24.37 -5.48
C LEU A 4 2.58 24.80 -6.56
N PRO A 5 3.38 25.85 -6.33
CA PRO A 5 4.42 26.24 -7.29
C PRO A 5 5.50 25.15 -7.36
N SER A 6 5.88 24.76 -8.57
CA SER A 6 7.05 23.89 -8.77
C SER A 6 8.34 24.69 -8.59
N ARG A 7 9.49 24.02 -8.52
CA ARG A 7 10.80 24.71 -8.49
C ARG A 7 10.97 25.66 -9.68
N HIS A 8 10.53 25.25 -10.87
CA HIS A 8 10.57 26.09 -12.07
C HIS A 8 9.60 27.27 -11.97
N GLY A 9 8.40 27.07 -11.40
CA GLY A 9 7.46 28.15 -11.12
C GLY A 9 8.03 29.21 -10.19
N VAL A 10 8.72 28.80 -9.12
CA VAL A 10 9.39 29.72 -8.18
C VAL A 10 10.51 30.49 -8.88
N ILE A 11 11.36 29.81 -9.65
CA ILE A 11 12.46 30.46 -10.40
C ILE A 11 11.90 31.47 -11.41
N ALA A 12 10.87 31.10 -12.17
CA ALA A 12 10.23 31.99 -13.13
C ALA A 12 9.63 33.22 -12.44
N PHE A 13 8.95 33.04 -11.31
CA PHE A 13 8.40 34.14 -10.53
C PHE A 13 9.51 35.09 -10.05
N LEU A 14 10.58 34.57 -9.46
CA LEU A 14 11.71 35.38 -8.99
C LEU A 14 12.39 36.12 -10.14
N GLY A 15 12.54 35.48 -11.30
CA GLY A 15 13.09 36.11 -12.51
C GLY A 15 12.21 37.25 -13.04
N LEU A 16 10.89 37.09 -12.99
CA LEU A 16 9.97 38.16 -13.39
C LEU A 16 9.96 39.32 -12.40
N VAL A 17 10.05 39.03 -11.10
CA VAL A 17 10.20 40.06 -10.06
C VAL A 17 11.50 40.83 -10.26
N SER A 18 12.63 40.15 -10.47
CA SER A 18 13.92 40.82 -10.68
C SER A 18 13.89 41.66 -11.96
N MET A 19 13.31 41.15 -13.05
CA MET A 19 13.16 41.90 -14.29
C MET A 19 12.26 43.13 -14.13
N LEU A 20 11.19 43.03 -13.35
CA LEU A 20 10.32 44.17 -13.02
C LEU A 20 11.08 45.23 -12.22
N VAL A 21 11.84 44.82 -11.20
CA VAL A 21 12.64 45.74 -10.37
C VAL A 21 13.69 46.46 -11.21
N VAL A 22 14.42 45.74 -12.06
CA VAL A 22 15.39 46.35 -13.00
C VAL A 22 14.69 47.29 -13.97
N GLY A 23 13.55 46.88 -14.52
CA GLY A 23 12.77 47.73 -15.43
C GLY A 23 12.33 49.03 -14.80
N LEU A 24 11.88 49.01 -13.54
CA LEU A 24 11.52 50.20 -12.78
C LEU A 24 12.74 51.06 -12.43
N ALA A 25 13.86 50.46 -12.05
CA ALA A 25 15.08 51.18 -11.67
C ALA A 25 15.73 51.94 -12.83
N PHE A 26 15.60 51.42 -14.06
CA PHE A 26 16.17 52.01 -15.28
C PHE A 26 15.09 52.63 -16.19
N GLU A 27 13.86 52.80 -15.70
CA GLU A 27 12.71 53.37 -16.44
C GLU A 27 12.47 52.71 -17.82
N SER A 28 12.81 51.42 -17.93
CA SER A 28 12.66 50.67 -19.17
C SER A 28 11.23 50.15 -19.31
N SER A 29 10.46 50.81 -20.18
CA SER A 29 9.09 50.39 -20.54
C SER A 29 9.04 48.95 -21.09
N ALA A 30 10.06 48.55 -21.85
CA ALA A 30 10.18 47.20 -22.39
C ALA A 30 10.32 46.14 -21.29
N ALA A 31 11.21 46.36 -20.31
CA ALA A 31 11.41 45.41 -19.21
C ALA A 31 10.15 45.29 -18.32
N ILE A 32 9.50 46.42 -18.02
CA ILE A 32 8.24 46.44 -17.28
C ILE A 32 7.14 45.69 -18.05
N GLY A 33 7.00 45.95 -19.34
CA GLY A 33 6.01 45.29 -20.21
C GLY A 33 6.20 43.78 -20.31
N LEU A 34 7.44 43.33 -20.52
CA LEU A 34 7.78 41.89 -20.55
C LEU A 34 7.53 41.23 -19.19
N ALA A 35 7.84 41.90 -18.08
CA ALA A 35 7.62 41.35 -16.74
C ALA A 35 6.13 41.21 -16.45
N GLY A 36 5.34 42.24 -16.78
CA GLY A 36 3.89 42.23 -16.68
C GLY A 36 3.26 41.10 -17.51
N ALA A 37 3.66 40.96 -18.78
CA ALA A 37 3.22 39.87 -19.64
C ALA A 37 3.59 38.48 -19.05
N GLY A 38 4.79 38.36 -18.47
CA GLY A 38 5.20 37.15 -17.77
C GLY A 38 4.35 36.81 -16.55
N PHE A 39 3.97 37.81 -15.73
CA PHE A 39 3.06 37.59 -14.61
C PHE A 39 1.66 37.18 -15.06
N VAL A 40 1.14 37.76 -16.15
CA VAL A 40 -0.11 37.31 -16.78
C VAL A 40 0.04 35.86 -17.25
N GLY A 41 1.17 35.50 -17.85
CA GLY A 41 1.50 34.13 -18.24
C GLY A 41 1.53 33.15 -17.07
N LEU A 42 2.14 33.53 -15.93
CA LEU A 42 2.12 32.74 -14.69
C LEU A 42 0.69 32.57 -14.16
N GLY A 43 -0.11 33.64 -14.16
CA GLY A 43 -1.51 33.58 -13.77
C GLY A 43 -2.33 32.64 -14.67
N ALA A 44 -2.10 32.69 -15.98
CA ALA A 44 -2.72 31.78 -16.94
C ALA A 44 -2.29 30.33 -16.73
N ALA A 45 -1.00 30.09 -16.43
CA ALA A 45 -0.47 28.76 -16.11
C ALA A 45 -1.11 28.16 -14.85
N LEU A 46 -1.28 28.99 -13.80
CA LEU A 46 -1.97 28.64 -12.58
C LEU A 46 -3.45 28.30 -12.88
N ALA A 47 -4.12 29.18 -13.62
CA ALA A 47 -5.52 29.01 -14.02
C ALA A 47 -5.73 27.73 -14.84
N ALA A 48 -4.82 27.39 -15.75
CA ALA A 48 -4.86 26.16 -16.53
C ALA A 48 -4.65 24.88 -15.69
N THR A 49 -3.95 25.01 -14.56
CA THR A 49 -3.69 23.90 -13.63
C THR A 49 -4.86 23.63 -12.68
N LEU A 50 -5.66 24.65 -12.34
CA LEU A 50 -6.81 24.51 -11.43
C LEU A 50 -7.87 23.48 -11.89
N PRO A 51 -8.31 23.46 -13.17
CA PRO A 51 -9.22 22.45 -13.68
C PRO A 51 -8.63 21.05 -13.65
N ALA A 52 -7.30 20.88 -13.71
CA ALA A 52 -6.68 19.55 -13.63
C ALA A 52 -7.06 18.87 -12.31
N GLY A 53 -6.98 19.59 -11.18
CA GLY A 53 -7.44 19.08 -9.89
C GLY A 53 -8.92 18.67 -9.86
N ARG A 54 -9.81 19.37 -10.58
CA ARG A 54 -11.22 18.99 -10.72
C ARG A 54 -11.39 17.79 -11.65
N ARG A 55 -10.75 17.79 -12.83
CA ARG A 55 -10.78 16.69 -13.81
C ARG A 55 -10.31 15.38 -13.21
N LEU A 56 -9.23 15.40 -12.42
CA LEU A 56 -8.67 14.22 -11.76
C LEU A 56 -9.66 13.53 -10.82
N ARG A 57 -10.54 14.29 -10.16
CA ARG A 57 -11.63 13.70 -9.34
C ARG A 57 -12.64 12.94 -10.18
N HIS A 58 -12.95 13.44 -11.38
CA HIS A 58 -13.87 12.77 -12.30
C HIS A 58 -13.21 11.60 -13.05
N GLN A 59 -11.90 11.66 -13.29
CA GLN A 59 -11.14 10.69 -14.08
C GLN A 59 -10.84 9.36 -13.34
N ARG A 60 -11.31 9.20 -12.08
CA ARG A 60 -11.18 7.98 -11.26
C ARG A 60 -9.77 7.36 -11.36
N LEU A 61 -8.77 8.14 -10.99
CA LEU A 61 -7.44 7.58 -10.73
C LEU A 61 -7.55 6.53 -9.63
N GLU A 62 -7.10 5.34 -9.95
CA GLU A 62 -7.09 4.23 -9.01
C GLU A 62 -5.65 3.85 -8.71
N PHE A 63 -5.44 3.52 -7.44
CA PHE A 63 -4.15 3.14 -6.92
C PHE A 63 -4.31 1.89 -6.07
N ALA A 64 -3.47 0.90 -6.34
CA ALA A 64 -3.28 -0.20 -5.40
C ALA A 64 -1.82 -0.62 -5.36
N TRP A 65 -1.45 -1.18 -4.22
CA TRP A 65 -0.11 -1.68 -3.96
C TRP A 65 -0.16 -2.92 -3.08
N TRP A 66 0.85 -3.76 -3.23
CA TRP A 66 1.01 -4.99 -2.48
C TRP A 66 2.47 -5.35 -2.38
N LEU A 67 2.80 -6.11 -1.35
CA LEU A 67 4.14 -6.65 -1.18
C LEU A 67 4.38 -7.75 -2.22
N ASP A 68 5.51 -7.67 -2.92
CA ASP A 68 5.93 -8.76 -3.79
C ASP A 68 6.27 -10.00 -2.95
N HIS A 69 5.73 -11.15 -3.33
CA HIS A 69 6.05 -12.43 -2.68
C HIS A 69 7.37 -13.03 -3.20
N GLY A 70 8.02 -12.41 -4.20
CA GLY A 70 9.14 -12.99 -4.95
C GLY A 70 10.57 -12.54 -4.56
N THR A 71 10.76 -11.50 -3.75
CA THR A 71 12.10 -10.90 -3.51
C THR A 71 12.62 -11.02 -2.07
N GLY A 72 11.92 -11.71 -1.17
CA GLY A 72 12.33 -11.90 0.21
C GLY A 72 11.52 -12.99 0.90
N VAL A 73 12.14 -13.63 1.91
CA VAL A 73 11.70 -14.80 2.68
C VAL A 73 10.16 -14.96 2.70
N ALA A 74 9.70 -16.04 2.06
CA ALA A 74 8.32 -16.27 1.60
C ALA A 74 7.19 -15.99 2.60
N ALA A 75 6.01 -15.74 2.01
CA ALA A 75 4.69 -15.48 2.61
C ALA A 75 4.38 -14.03 3.05
N GLY A 76 4.90 -13.03 2.32
CA GLY A 76 4.52 -11.64 2.54
C GLY A 76 5.04 -11.06 3.86
N SER A 77 6.12 -11.62 4.38
CA SER A 77 6.91 -11.05 5.48
C SER A 77 8.24 -10.51 4.95
N VAL A 78 8.83 -9.56 5.68
CA VAL A 78 10.12 -8.95 5.35
C VAL A 78 11.07 -9.08 6.52
N VAL A 79 12.36 -9.00 6.26
CA VAL A 79 13.41 -9.13 7.26
C VAL A 79 14.00 -7.76 7.59
N PRO A 80 14.27 -7.45 8.87
CA PRO A 80 14.94 -6.21 9.25
C PRO A 80 16.24 -5.97 8.48
N GLY A 81 16.47 -4.74 8.06
CA GLY A 81 17.69 -4.31 7.40
C GLY A 81 17.89 -4.84 5.98
N THR A 82 16.90 -5.56 5.42
CA THR A 82 16.96 -6.09 4.05
C THR A 82 16.02 -5.29 3.16
N PRO A 83 16.49 -4.73 2.03
CA PRO A 83 15.59 -4.04 1.10
C PRO A 83 14.54 -5.00 0.51
N PHE A 84 13.31 -4.53 0.39
CA PHE A 84 12.19 -5.25 -0.23
C PHE A 84 11.42 -4.35 -1.19
N GLU A 85 10.72 -4.95 -2.15
CA GLU A 85 9.94 -4.23 -3.17
C GLU A 85 8.45 -4.31 -2.89
N VAL A 86 7.80 -3.14 -2.90
CA VAL A 86 6.34 -3.01 -2.96
C VAL A 86 5.98 -2.70 -4.39
N ARG A 87 5.17 -3.58 -5.00
CA ARG A 87 4.61 -3.33 -6.33
C ARG A 87 3.38 -2.45 -6.19
N CYS A 88 3.23 -1.51 -7.10
CA CYS A 88 2.04 -0.69 -7.18
C CYS A 88 1.63 -0.45 -8.62
N PHE A 89 0.37 -0.09 -8.83
CA PHE A 89 -0.09 0.43 -10.10
C PHE A 89 -0.87 1.73 -9.90
N LEU A 90 -0.77 2.60 -10.90
CA LEU A 90 -1.69 3.69 -11.11
C LEU A 90 -2.50 3.39 -12.36
N ARG A 91 -3.82 3.36 -12.22
CA ARG A 91 -4.73 3.23 -13.35
C ARG A 91 -5.37 4.58 -13.63
N HIS A 92 -5.17 5.07 -14.84
CA HIS A 92 -5.76 6.30 -15.31
C HIS A 92 -6.87 5.98 -16.31
N ARG A 93 -8.11 6.42 -16.03
CA ARG A 93 -9.26 6.21 -16.94
C ARG A 93 -9.55 7.41 -17.84
N GLY A 94 -8.90 8.55 -17.63
CA GLY A 94 -9.04 9.74 -18.49
C GLY A 94 -8.35 9.55 -19.84
N SER A 95 -8.67 10.39 -20.81
CA SER A 95 -8.08 10.37 -22.17
C SER A 95 -6.68 10.97 -22.23
N ASP A 96 -6.39 11.91 -21.33
CA ASP A 96 -5.18 12.73 -21.42
C ASP A 96 -4.02 12.06 -20.69
N ASP A 97 -2.79 12.43 -21.02
CA ASP A 97 -1.64 11.93 -20.29
C ASP A 97 -1.45 12.66 -18.96
N LEU A 98 -1.06 11.93 -17.92
CA LEU A 98 -0.76 12.49 -16.62
C LEU A 98 0.74 12.48 -16.37
N HIS A 99 1.31 13.66 -16.16
CA HIS A 99 2.71 13.81 -15.81
C HIS A 99 2.87 13.77 -14.28
N VAL A 100 3.41 12.67 -13.76
CA VAL A 100 3.70 12.52 -12.33
C VAL A 100 5.07 13.16 -12.05
N ALA A 101 5.07 14.20 -11.22
CA ALA A 101 6.28 14.91 -10.80
C ALA A 101 7.05 14.11 -9.74
N SER A 102 6.34 13.66 -8.70
CA SER A 102 6.88 12.81 -7.65
C SER A 102 5.82 11.85 -7.13
N LEU A 103 6.29 10.71 -6.63
CA LEU A 103 5.49 9.66 -6.02
C LEU A 103 6.19 9.24 -4.73
N GLU A 104 5.54 9.50 -3.60
CA GLU A 104 6.13 9.39 -2.27
C GLU A 104 5.21 8.54 -1.36
N PRO A 105 5.66 7.35 -0.92
CA PRO A 105 4.90 6.55 0.04
C PRO A 105 4.94 7.22 1.42
N LEU A 106 3.79 7.33 2.08
CA LEU A 106 3.72 7.78 3.47
C LEU A 106 4.09 6.60 4.38
N VAL A 107 5.35 6.59 4.81
CA VAL A 107 5.92 5.56 5.68
C VAL A 107 6.32 6.14 7.04
N PRO A 108 6.45 5.31 8.09
CA PRO A 108 7.01 5.74 9.38
C PRO A 108 8.45 6.25 9.22
N PRO A 109 8.92 7.18 10.07
CA PRO A 109 10.25 7.79 9.95
C PRO A 109 11.42 6.80 9.93
N GLU A 110 11.25 5.64 10.55
CA GLU A 110 12.27 4.59 10.64
C GLU A 110 12.44 3.86 9.31
N VAL A 111 11.41 3.85 8.46
CA VAL A 111 11.41 3.11 7.19
C VAL A 111 12.00 3.98 6.09
N LYS A 112 13.03 3.46 5.44
CA LYS A 112 13.64 4.13 4.28
C LYS A 112 12.88 3.75 3.01
N ALA A 113 12.58 4.75 2.19
CA ALA A 113 11.95 4.59 0.89
C ALA A 113 12.79 5.26 -0.19
N ASP A 114 13.02 4.56 -1.29
CA ASP A 114 13.71 5.13 -2.44
C ASP A 114 12.80 6.13 -3.15
N SER A 115 13.38 7.21 -3.66
CA SER A 115 12.65 8.21 -4.44
C SER A 115 12.27 7.64 -5.80
N THR A 116 11.00 7.81 -6.19
CA THR A 116 10.54 7.45 -7.53
C THR A 116 10.73 8.65 -8.47
N PRO A 117 11.45 8.50 -9.60
CA PRO A 117 11.63 9.59 -10.56
C PRO A 117 10.31 10.01 -11.21
N SER A 118 10.28 11.15 -11.89
CA SER A 118 9.08 11.57 -12.62
C SER A 118 8.81 10.67 -13.83
N PHE A 119 7.54 10.35 -14.06
CA PHE A 119 7.09 9.49 -15.17
C PHE A 119 5.73 9.96 -15.71
N VAL A 120 5.32 9.37 -16.84
CA VAL A 120 4.03 9.64 -17.46
C VAL A 120 3.12 8.44 -17.27
N VAL A 121 1.86 8.69 -16.90
CA VAL A 121 0.78 7.72 -16.94
C VAL A 121 -0.09 8.06 -18.14
N PRO A 122 0.00 7.28 -19.23
CA PRO A 122 -0.80 7.54 -20.41
C PRO A 122 -2.30 7.53 -20.13
N GLY A 123 -3.06 8.23 -20.95
CA GLY A 123 -4.52 8.13 -20.96
C GLY A 123 -5.00 6.68 -21.08
N ARG A 124 -6.07 6.33 -20.37
CA ARG A 124 -6.76 5.03 -20.42
C ARG A 124 -5.85 3.82 -20.18
N SER A 125 -4.78 4.00 -19.41
CA SER A 125 -3.75 3.00 -19.20
C SER A 125 -3.59 2.61 -17.73
N ARG A 126 -2.84 1.54 -17.50
CA ARG A 126 -2.34 1.13 -16.19
C ARG A 126 -0.83 1.12 -16.24
N THR A 127 -0.21 1.94 -15.40
CA THR A 127 1.25 1.98 -15.24
C THR A 127 1.61 1.23 -13.96
N GLU A 128 2.49 0.24 -14.08
CA GLU A 128 3.03 -0.51 -12.94
C GLU A 128 4.39 0.05 -12.52
N LEU A 129 4.63 0.09 -11.22
CA LEU A 129 5.82 0.66 -10.60
C LEU A 129 6.25 -0.24 -9.44
N ARG A 130 7.52 -0.10 -9.05
CA ARG A 130 8.07 -0.78 -7.88
C ARG A 130 8.74 0.25 -6.99
N ILE A 131 8.40 0.20 -5.71
CA ILE A 131 8.95 1.07 -4.68
C ILE A 131 9.82 0.20 -3.79
N ARG A 132 11.10 0.55 -3.69
CA ARG A 132 12.04 -0.16 -2.82
C ARG A 132 12.01 0.47 -1.43
N LEU A 133 11.86 -0.37 -0.41
CA LEU A 133 11.74 0.02 0.98
C LEU A 133 12.70 -0.79 1.85
N MET A 134 13.05 -0.27 3.03
CA MET A 134 13.85 -0.97 4.03
C MET A 134 13.31 -0.66 5.43
N ALA A 135 12.92 -1.70 6.16
CA ALA A 135 12.48 -1.60 7.55
C ALA A 135 13.64 -1.96 8.50
N PRO A 136 13.98 -1.11 9.49
CA PRO A 136 15.15 -1.34 10.34
C PRO A 136 14.91 -2.30 11.50
N ALA A 137 13.65 -2.47 11.95
CA ALA A 137 13.31 -3.21 13.15
C ALA A 137 12.15 -4.21 12.94
N ILE A 138 12.09 -5.22 13.80
CA ILE A 138 11.02 -6.22 13.85
C ILE A 138 9.71 -5.57 14.26
N GLY A 139 8.58 -6.01 13.70
CA GLY A 139 7.27 -5.51 14.07
C GLY A 139 6.30 -5.43 12.89
N ARG A 140 5.38 -4.45 12.95
CA ARG A 140 4.45 -4.15 11.85
C ARG A 140 4.75 -2.76 11.33
N VAL A 141 5.05 -2.67 10.05
CA VAL A 141 5.19 -1.40 9.32
C VAL A 141 3.88 -1.13 8.60
N VAL A 142 3.34 0.07 8.75
CA VAL A 142 2.12 0.49 8.06
C VAL A 142 2.47 1.60 7.08
N LEU A 143 2.24 1.36 5.81
CA LEU A 143 2.29 2.40 4.79
C LEU A 143 0.89 3.02 4.77
N HIS A 144 0.76 4.30 5.13
CA HIS A 144 -0.56 4.91 5.30
C HIS A 144 -1.26 5.23 3.98
N GLY A 145 -0.48 5.43 2.93
CA GLY A 145 -0.99 5.78 1.62
C GLY A 145 0.11 6.35 0.75
N LEU A 146 -0.29 6.92 -0.38
CA LEU A 146 0.62 7.46 -1.37
C LEU A 146 0.35 8.94 -1.63
N ALA A 147 1.37 9.78 -1.47
CA ALA A 147 1.37 11.16 -1.94
C ALA A 147 1.89 11.20 -3.39
N VAL A 148 1.14 11.85 -4.27
CA VAL A 148 1.50 12.01 -5.67
C VAL A 148 1.41 13.48 -6.04
N ARG A 149 2.44 14.03 -6.66
CA ARG A 149 2.38 15.38 -7.24
C ARG A 149 2.27 15.26 -8.75
N LEU A 150 1.26 15.91 -9.34
CA LEU A 150 1.06 15.92 -10.79
C LEU A 150 1.48 17.27 -11.37
N ARG A 151 2.26 17.28 -12.46
CA ARG A 151 2.64 18.52 -13.14
C ARG A 151 1.46 19.09 -13.91
N GLY A 152 1.27 20.40 -13.80
CA GLY A 152 0.39 21.15 -14.68
C GLY A 152 0.95 21.25 -16.10
N PRO A 153 0.17 21.78 -17.06
CA PRO A 153 0.52 21.78 -18.48
C PRO A 153 1.86 22.44 -18.82
N LEU A 154 2.21 23.50 -18.09
CA LEU A 154 3.44 24.27 -18.27
C LEU A 154 4.56 23.88 -17.29
N GLY A 155 4.33 22.89 -16.41
CA GLY A 155 5.29 22.46 -15.40
C GLY A 155 5.63 23.49 -14.32
N LEU A 156 5.00 24.67 -14.32
CA LEU A 156 5.22 25.75 -13.34
C LEU A 156 4.47 25.51 -12.03
N PHE A 157 3.42 24.70 -12.07
CA PHE A 157 2.60 24.36 -10.92
C PHE A 157 2.37 22.85 -10.86
N GLU A 158 2.17 22.34 -9.65
CA GLU A 158 1.93 20.93 -9.36
C GLU A 158 0.66 20.77 -8.52
N THR A 159 -0.15 19.75 -8.82
CA THR A 159 -1.34 19.41 -8.04
C THR A 159 -1.03 18.23 -7.12
N PRO A 160 -1.04 18.43 -5.78
CA PRO A 160 -0.87 17.33 -4.85
C PRO A 160 -2.13 16.47 -4.79
N LEU A 161 -1.94 15.15 -4.76
CA LEU A 161 -2.94 14.12 -4.58
C LEU A 161 -2.52 13.17 -3.47
N TYR A 162 -3.52 12.62 -2.77
CA TYR A 162 -3.30 11.63 -1.73
C TYR A 162 -4.22 10.43 -1.92
N PHE A 163 -3.64 9.23 -1.89
CA PHE A 163 -4.36 7.96 -1.97
C PHE A 163 -4.31 7.26 -0.61
N PRO A 164 -5.40 7.28 0.18
CA PRO A 164 -5.47 6.62 1.49
C PRO A 164 -5.67 5.10 1.33
N ASN A 165 -4.64 4.39 0.91
CA ASN A 165 -4.66 2.94 0.74
C ASN A 165 -3.64 2.31 1.70
N PRO A 166 -4.03 1.91 2.92
CA PRO A 166 -3.06 1.41 3.89
C PRO A 166 -2.56 0.00 3.53
N LEU A 167 -1.24 -0.21 3.55
CA LEU A 167 -0.60 -1.52 3.39
C LEU A 167 0.16 -1.88 4.67
N VAL A 168 -0.17 -3.02 5.25
CA VAL A 168 0.50 -3.53 6.46
C VAL A 168 1.52 -4.58 6.08
N ILE A 169 2.77 -4.35 6.50
CA ILE A 169 3.91 -5.22 6.22
C ILE A 169 4.43 -5.79 7.55
N LYS A 170 4.53 -7.13 7.61
CA LYS A 170 5.07 -7.81 8.79
C LYS A 170 6.58 -7.94 8.65
N VAL A 171 7.31 -7.37 9.60
CA VAL A 171 8.77 -7.50 9.70
C VAL A 171 9.09 -8.57 10.73
N LEU A 172 9.67 -9.68 10.31
CA LEU A 172 9.95 -10.84 11.17
C LEU A 172 11.46 -11.08 11.32
N PRO A 173 11.91 -11.64 12.46
CA PRO A 173 13.27 -12.15 12.58
C PRO A 173 13.59 -13.14 11.46
N ARG A 174 14.86 -13.20 11.01
CA ARG A 174 15.32 -14.12 9.96
C ARG A 174 14.93 -15.58 10.21
N SER A 175 15.07 -16.04 11.45
CA SER A 175 14.71 -17.40 11.87
C SER A 175 13.21 -17.68 11.73
N ALA A 176 12.36 -16.73 12.12
CA ALA A 176 10.91 -16.86 12.04
C ALA A 176 10.39 -16.79 10.60
N ALA A 177 10.99 -15.92 9.78
CA ALA A 177 10.66 -15.81 8.37
C ALA A 177 10.97 -17.12 7.63
N GLY A 178 12.13 -17.74 7.88
CA GLY A 178 12.49 -19.05 7.31
C GLY A 178 11.49 -20.17 7.66
N ALA A 179 10.98 -20.17 8.90
CA ALA A 179 9.95 -21.12 9.33
C ALA A 179 8.58 -20.88 8.67
N GLU A 180 8.27 -19.65 8.25
CA GLU A 180 7.04 -19.34 7.49
C GLU A 180 7.13 -19.86 6.05
N VAL A 181 8.31 -19.77 5.42
CA VAL A 181 8.58 -20.38 4.11
C VAL A 181 8.37 -21.88 4.15
N ALA A 182 8.96 -22.56 5.12
CA ALA A 182 8.83 -24.02 5.27
C ALA A 182 7.37 -24.45 5.45
N ARG A 183 6.57 -23.68 6.20
CA ARG A 183 5.14 -23.94 6.41
C ARG A 183 4.29 -23.63 5.17
N SER A 184 4.60 -22.57 4.42
CA SER A 184 3.88 -22.21 3.19
C SER A 184 4.20 -23.12 2.01
N ALA A 185 5.39 -23.73 1.99
CA ALA A 185 5.81 -24.69 0.96
C ALA A 185 5.27 -26.10 1.18
N MET A 186 4.71 -26.41 2.37
CA MET A 186 4.05 -27.67 2.62
C MET A 186 2.68 -27.69 1.92
N PRO A 187 2.32 -28.77 1.19
CA PRO A 187 1.01 -28.91 0.59
C PRO A 187 -0.07 -28.70 1.66
N ARG A 188 -1.06 -27.83 1.39
CA ARG A 188 -2.14 -27.51 2.34
C ARG A 188 -2.93 -28.74 2.83
N GLY A 189 -2.77 -29.91 2.19
CA GLY A 189 -3.30 -31.20 2.64
C GLY A 189 -2.53 -31.86 3.79
N SER A 190 -1.24 -31.55 4.00
CA SER A 190 -0.39 -32.21 5.03
C SER A 190 -0.50 -31.57 6.42
N ALA A 191 -0.98 -30.32 6.50
CA ALA A 191 -1.21 -29.66 7.79
C ALA A 191 -2.33 -30.35 8.59
N MET A 192 -3.29 -30.98 7.91
CA MET A 192 -4.32 -31.82 8.55
C MET A 192 -3.75 -33.16 9.04
N GLU A 193 -2.73 -33.70 8.38
CA GLU A 193 -2.12 -35.00 8.76
C GLU A 193 -1.30 -34.92 10.05
N ARG A 194 -0.83 -33.73 10.44
CA ARG A 194 -0.06 -33.55 11.69
C ARG A 194 -0.87 -33.01 12.86
N SER A 195 -2.16 -32.70 12.67
CA SER A 195 -3.07 -32.34 13.77
C SER A 195 -3.79 -33.54 14.39
N GLY A 196 -3.42 -34.79 14.04
CA GLY A 196 -4.20 -35.98 14.37
C GLY A 196 -3.46 -37.13 15.06
N LYS A 197 -2.20 -36.98 15.48
CA LYS A 197 -1.51 -38.01 16.30
C LYS A 197 -1.73 -37.83 17.80
N THR A 198 -2.98 -37.63 18.18
CA THR A 198 -3.52 -38.30 19.35
C THR A 198 -4.95 -38.66 19.01
N ARG A 199 -5.10 -39.72 18.21
CA ARG A 199 -6.36 -40.47 18.19
C ARG A 199 -6.45 -41.17 19.54
N VAL A 200 -6.82 -40.42 20.58
CA VAL A 200 -7.50 -41.04 21.71
C VAL A 200 -8.67 -41.72 21.04
N ARG A 201 -8.61 -43.04 20.98
CA ARG A 201 -9.73 -43.89 20.60
C ARG A 201 -10.79 -43.61 21.65
N ARG A 202 -11.58 -42.55 21.45
CA ARG A 202 -12.74 -42.25 22.27
C ARG A 202 -13.65 -43.43 22.01
N ARG A 203 -13.59 -44.43 22.90
CA ARG A 203 -14.61 -45.48 22.97
C ARG A 203 -15.94 -44.74 23.01
N GLY A 204 -16.88 -45.13 22.15
CA GLY A 204 -18.21 -44.54 22.10
C GLY A 204 -18.82 -44.49 23.50
N GLY A 205 -19.70 -43.53 23.73
CA GLY A 205 -20.24 -43.20 25.05
C GLY A 205 -21.10 -44.31 25.68
N GLY A 206 -21.18 -45.50 25.08
CA GLY A 206 -21.97 -46.62 25.57
C GLY A 206 -23.48 -46.40 25.38
N THR A 207 -23.87 -45.48 24.48
CA THR A 207 -25.26 -45.10 24.25
C THR A 207 -25.94 -45.93 23.15
N GLU A 208 -25.16 -46.60 22.31
CA GLU A 208 -25.68 -47.46 21.24
C GLU A 208 -25.77 -48.92 21.69
N LEU A 209 -26.78 -49.65 21.19
CA LEU A 209 -27.06 -51.04 21.62
C LEU A 209 -25.87 -51.98 21.43
N HIS A 210 -25.09 -51.78 20.37
CA HIS A 210 -23.89 -52.57 20.07
C HIS A 210 -22.67 -52.19 20.93
N GLU A 211 -22.77 -51.14 21.75
CA GLU A 211 -21.71 -50.68 22.66
C GLU A 211 -21.96 -51.09 24.12
N LEU A 212 -23.03 -51.85 24.39
CA LEU A 212 -23.30 -52.40 25.72
C LEU A 212 -22.15 -53.29 26.17
N ARG A 213 -21.61 -52.99 27.34
CA ARG A 213 -20.53 -53.73 28.00
C ARG A 213 -20.78 -53.80 29.50
N ASP A 214 -20.02 -54.65 30.18
CA ASP A 214 -20.02 -54.70 31.64
C ASP A 214 -19.47 -53.40 32.25
N LEU A 215 -20.08 -53.00 33.37
CA LEU A 215 -19.73 -51.78 34.08
C LEU A 215 -18.34 -51.93 34.72
N VAL A 216 -17.43 -51.00 34.42
CA VAL A 216 -16.09 -50.94 35.03
C VAL A 216 -16.06 -49.81 36.06
N PRO A 217 -15.41 -50.00 37.23
CA PRO A 217 -15.23 -48.92 38.20
C PRO A 217 -14.59 -47.68 37.57
N GLY A 218 -15.26 -46.54 37.68
CA GLY A 218 -14.87 -45.27 37.04
C GLY A 218 -15.72 -44.86 35.84
N ASP A 219 -16.60 -45.74 35.35
CA ASP A 219 -17.58 -45.38 34.33
C ASP A 219 -18.63 -44.39 34.87
N PRO A 220 -19.04 -43.37 34.09
CA PRO A 220 -20.00 -42.37 34.54
C PRO A 220 -21.41 -42.97 34.63
N PHE A 221 -22.21 -42.63 35.65
CA PHE A 221 -23.56 -43.18 35.85
C PHE A 221 -24.51 -43.08 34.64
N LYS A 222 -24.30 -42.08 33.77
CA LYS A 222 -25.08 -41.90 32.53
C LYS A 222 -24.86 -42.99 31.47
N SER A 223 -23.79 -43.79 31.57
CA SER A 223 -23.54 -44.91 30.67
C SER A 223 -24.17 -46.22 31.16
N ILE A 224 -24.90 -46.20 32.28
CA ILE A 224 -25.62 -47.39 32.78
C ILE A 224 -26.95 -47.51 32.04
N ALA A 225 -27.13 -48.62 31.32
CA ALA A 225 -28.39 -48.99 30.69
C ALA A 225 -29.38 -49.55 31.72
N TRP A 226 -29.92 -48.69 32.59
CA TRP A 226 -30.83 -49.05 33.69
C TRP A 226 -31.99 -49.95 33.27
N LYS A 227 -32.56 -49.70 32.08
CA LYS A 227 -33.68 -50.49 31.53
C LYS A 227 -33.30 -51.94 31.19
N ALA A 228 -32.05 -52.18 30.80
CA ALA A 228 -31.53 -53.53 30.55
C ALA A 228 -31.16 -54.24 31.86
N SER A 229 -30.61 -53.51 32.83
CA SER A 229 -30.27 -54.04 34.16
C SER A 229 -31.50 -54.42 34.98
N ALA A 230 -32.58 -53.61 34.93
CA ALA A 230 -33.80 -53.85 35.71
C ALA A 230 -34.54 -55.17 35.37
N ARG A 231 -34.20 -55.81 34.24
CA ARG A 231 -34.76 -57.12 33.86
C ARG A 231 -34.02 -58.31 34.44
N ARG A 232 -32.89 -58.09 35.12
CA ARG A 232 -32.03 -59.16 35.67
C ARG A 232 -32.22 -59.42 37.18
N GLY A 233 -33.17 -58.74 37.82
CA GLY A 233 -33.48 -58.91 39.25
C GLY A 233 -32.70 -57.94 40.12
#